data_AF-A0A2R6EJI1-F1
#
_entry.id   AF-A0A2R6EJI1-F1
#
_cell.length_a   1.000
_cell.length_b   1.000
_cell.length_c   1.000
_cell.angle_alpha   90.00
_cell.angle_beta   90.00
_cell.angle_gamma   90.00
#
_symmetry.space_group_name_H-M   'P 1'
#
loop_
_entity.id
_entity.type
_entity.pdbx_description
1 polymer ?
#
loop_
_entity_poly.entity_id
_entity_poly.type
_entity_poly.pdbx_seq_one_letter_code
_entity_poly.pdbx_strand_id
1 'polypeptide(L)'
;MHRVPQRSVLKEWLRVERRHPDNEWFPIEPLSEREVLDELLDRNPGAAAFVWRDAPIEWYETALDREAFADLRVVEGPARLRWRALSPDGTVLGAAGRIARGDPDALAAETGVDVRKVLEFRAEPPDEPLVLATRRGCVPRFVADGNHRAAALGLALLDGEFEPPRAYLGVGANPVVRPLFERICGAVRTLFGTKDR
;
A
#
# COMPACT_ATOMS: atom_id res chain seq x y z
N MET A 1 -0.08 -10.02 -13.00
CA MET A 1 0.12 -8.57 -13.12
C MET A 1 -0.21 -8.15 -14.54
N HIS A 2 -1.13 -7.20 -14.73
CA HIS A 2 -1.51 -6.67 -16.04
C HIS A 2 -1.58 -5.14 -16.00
N ARG A 3 -1.20 -4.47 -17.10
CA ARG A 3 -1.18 -3.00 -17.14
C ARG A 3 -2.60 -2.46 -17.20
N VAL A 4 -2.90 -1.42 -16.41
CA VAL A 4 -4.22 -0.78 -16.36
C VAL A 4 -4.12 0.73 -16.60
N PRO A 5 -5.17 1.38 -17.15
CA PRO A 5 -5.21 2.82 -17.31
C PRO A 5 -5.21 3.55 -15.96
N GLN A 6 -4.43 4.63 -15.85
CA GLN A 6 -4.38 5.47 -14.65
C GLN A 6 -5.77 5.95 -14.21
N ARG A 7 -6.58 6.46 -15.15
CA ARG A 7 -7.96 6.86 -14.89
C ARG A 7 -8.80 5.79 -14.17
N SER A 8 -8.63 4.52 -14.51
CA SER A 8 -9.39 3.43 -13.88
C SER A 8 -9.00 3.29 -12.41
N VAL A 9 -7.70 3.27 -12.12
CA VAL A 9 -7.16 3.19 -10.76
C VAL A 9 -7.59 4.39 -9.92
N LEU A 10 -7.46 5.60 -10.46
CA LEU A 10 -7.84 6.81 -9.72
C LEU A 10 -9.33 6.85 -9.40
N LYS A 11 -10.19 6.45 -10.35
CA LYS A 11 -11.64 6.40 -10.09
C LYS A 11 -11.99 5.36 -9.04
N GLU A 12 -11.33 4.20 -9.06
CA GLU A 12 -11.58 3.16 -8.05
C GLU A 12 -11.07 3.57 -6.67
N TRP A 13 -9.86 4.13 -6.59
CA TRP A 13 -9.32 4.68 -5.36
C TRP A 13 -10.25 5.76 -4.80
N LEU A 14 -10.72 6.69 -5.64
CA LEU A 14 -11.63 7.75 -5.19
C LEU A 14 -12.99 7.20 -4.73
N ARG A 15 -13.48 6.08 -5.30
CA ARG A 15 -14.69 5.41 -4.81
C ARG A 15 -14.49 4.80 -3.42
N VAL A 16 -13.32 4.23 -3.15
CA VAL A 16 -12.96 3.71 -1.82
C VAL A 16 -12.89 4.86 -0.82
N GLU A 17 -12.19 5.95 -1.15
CA GLU A 17 -12.12 7.13 -0.29
C GLU A 17 -13.51 7.72 -0.01
N ARG A 18 -14.38 7.84 -1.03
CA ARG A 18 -15.75 8.34 -0.87
C ARG A 18 -16.61 7.52 0.10
N ARG A 19 -16.29 6.23 0.33
CA ARG A 19 -17.01 5.39 1.30
C ARG A 19 -16.63 5.68 2.75
N HIS A 20 -15.58 6.46 3.00
CA HIS A 20 -15.28 6.92 4.35
C HIS A 20 -16.42 7.82 4.89
N PRO A 21 -16.82 7.64 6.16
CA PRO A 21 -17.98 8.33 6.72
C PRO A 21 -17.85 9.86 6.75
N ASP A 22 -16.63 10.38 6.76
CA ASP A 22 -16.35 11.82 6.81
C ASP A 22 -16.38 12.49 5.43
N ASN A 23 -16.53 11.72 4.34
CA ASN A 23 -16.46 12.23 2.98
C ASN A 23 -17.86 12.51 2.40
N GLU A 24 -18.06 13.74 1.91
CA GLU A 24 -19.27 14.11 1.19
C GLU A 24 -19.40 13.32 -0.12
N TRP A 25 -20.63 12.95 -0.47
CA TRP A 25 -20.95 12.26 -1.72
C TRP A 25 -20.85 13.19 -2.93
N PHE A 26 -20.25 12.71 -4.02
CA PHE A 26 -20.21 13.40 -5.31
C PHE A 26 -20.10 12.38 -6.48
N PRO A 27 -20.49 12.77 -7.71
CA PRO A 27 -20.38 11.89 -8.88
C PRO A 27 -18.94 11.81 -9.40
N ILE A 28 -18.37 10.60 -9.48
CA ILE A 28 -16.98 10.36 -9.92
C ILE A 28 -16.90 10.10 -11.42
N GLU A 29 -17.95 9.50 -11.98
CA GLU A 29 -18.05 9.10 -13.38
C GLU A 29 -17.81 10.24 -14.39
N PRO A 30 -18.40 11.45 -14.22
CA PRO A 30 -18.21 12.54 -15.17
C PRO A 30 -16.80 13.15 -15.13
N LEU A 31 -16.05 12.96 -14.03
CA LEU A 31 -14.75 13.59 -13.84
C LEU A 31 -13.72 13.11 -14.89
N SER A 32 -12.97 14.06 -15.41
CA SER A 32 -11.73 13.83 -16.17
C SER A 32 -10.65 13.24 -15.27
N GLU A 33 -9.59 12.67 -15.86
CA GLU A 33 -8.50 12.08 -15.07
C GLU A 33 -7.84 13.11 -14.13
N ARG A 34 -7.68 14.35 -14.60
CA ARG A 34 -7.12 15.44 -13.80
C ARG A 34 -8.03 15.79 -12.62
N GLU A 35 -9.33 15.91 -12.85
CA GLU A 35 -10.28 16.23 -11.77
C GLU A 35 -10.36 15.10 -10.74
N VAL A 36 -10.34 13.82 -11.17
CA VAL A 36 -10.28 12.69 -10.23
C VAL A 36 -9.01 12.75 -9.38
N LEU A 37 -7.88 13.14 -9.98
CA LEU A 37 -6.65 13.29 -9.25
C LEU A 37 -6.69 14.47 -8.26
N ASP A 38 -7.16 15.64 -8.70
CA ASP A 38 -7.24 16.81 -7.84
C ASP A 38 -8.14 16.52 -6.62
N GLU A 39 -9.26 15.81 -6.81
CA GLU A 39 -10.12 15.31 -5.73
C GLU A 39 -9.41 14.31 -4.79
N LEU A 40 -8.62 13.38 -5.34
CA LEU A 40 -7.84 12.45 -4.53
C LEU A 40 -6.77 13.15 -3.68
N LEU A 41 -6.10 14.16 -4.25
CA LEU A 41 -5.08 14.94 -3.55
C LEU A 41 -5.69 15.82 -2.46
N ASP A 42 -6.89 16.36 -2.67
CA ASP A 42 -7.58 17.16 -1.65
C ASP A 42 -8.01 16.30 -0.45
N ARG A 43 -8.54 15.10 -0.73
CA ARG A 43 -9.08 14.19 0.30
C ARG A 43 -8.01 13.35 0.99
N ASN A 44 -6.95 12.98 0.28
CA ASN A 44 -5.85 12.18 0.81
C ASN A 44 -4.48 12.78 0.41
N PRO A 45 -4.16 14.01 0.87
CA PRO A 45 -2.96 14.74 0.46
C PRO A 45 -1.68 14.03 0.87
N GLY A 46 -1.73 13.20 1.90
CA GLY A 46 -0.60 12.37 2.32
C GLY A 46 -0.32 11.29 1.29
N ALA A 47 -1.15 10.25 1.27
CA ALA A 47 -0.88 9.05 0.49
C ALA A 47 -0.78 9.34 -1.02
N ALA A 48 -1.71 10.13 -1.57
CA ALA A 48 -1.76 10.40 -2.99
C ALA A 48 -0.57 11.24 -3.47
N ALA A 49 -0.15 12.25 -2.69
CA ALA A 49 0.99 13.08 -3.07
C ALA A 49 2.31 12.29 -3.05
N PHE A 50 2.47 11.30 -2.16
CA PHE A 50 3.68 10.47 -2.14
C PHE A 50 3.86 9.67 -3.43
N VAL A 51 2.80 9.05 -3.95
CA VAL A 51 2.88 8.28 -5.21
C VAL A 51 3.33 9.20 -6.35
N TRP A 52 2.81 10.43 -6.40
CA TRP A 52 2.98 11.34 -7.52
C TRP A 52 4.29 12.12 -7.56
N ARG A 53 5.08 12.09 -6.48
CA ARG A 53 6.45 12.61 -6.51
C ARG A 53 7.33 11.90 -7.54
N ASP A 54 7.01 10.65 -7.85
CA ASP A 54 7.79 9.79 -8.74
C ASP A 54 7.18 9.69 -10.15
N ALA A 55 6.30 10.64 -10.53
CA ALA A 55 5.68 10.67 -11.85
C ALA A 55 6.72 10.70 -13.00
N PRO A 56 6.42 10.13 -14.18
CA PRO A 56 5.16 9.46 -14.54
C PRO A 56 5.01 8.07 -13.89
N ILE A 57 3.77 7.68 -13.60
CA ILE A 57 3.46 6.40 -12.97
C ILE A 57 2.83 5.43 -13.98
N GLU A 58 3.39 4.23 -14.04
CA GLU A 58 2.77 3.10 -14.73
C GLU A 58 1.98 2.24 -13.76
N TRP A 59 0.70 2.01 -14.06
CA TRP A 59 -0.19 1.26 -13.21
C TRP A 59 -0.39 -0.17 -13.67
N TYR A 60 -0.40 -1.07 -12.71
CA TYR A 60 -0.64 -2.48 -12.92
C TYR A 60 -1.61 -3.01 -11.88
N GLU A 61 -2.53 -3.87 -12.30
CA GLU A 61 -3.34 -4.65 -11.39
C GLU A 61 -2.68 -6.01 -11.14
N THR A 62 -2.66 -6.44 -9.89
CA THR A 62 -2.07 -7.69 -9.47
C THR A 62 -2.81 -8.28 -8.28
N ALA A 63 -2.67 -9.58 -8.07
CA ALA A 63 -2.90 -10.20 -6.77
C ALA A 63 -1.54 -10.32 -6.05
N LEU A 64 -1.51 -10.09 -4.75
CA LEU A 64 -0.28 -10.29 -3.95
C LEU A 64 -0.26 -11.71 -3.39
N ASP A 65 0.74 -12.49 -3.77
CA ASP A 65 1.03 -13.73 -3.07
C ASP A 65 1.59 -13.45 -1.65
N ARG A 66 1.74 -14.52 -0.88
CA ARG A 66 2.17 -14.45 0.52
C ARG A 66 3.56 -13.82 0.69
N GLU A 67 4.50 -14.12 -0.21
CA GLU A 67 5.88 -13.60 -0.15
C GLU A 67 5.90 -12.10 -0.48
N ALA A 68 5.24 -11.72 -1.58
CA ALA A 68 5.11 -10.33 -2.00
C ALA A 68 4.39 -9.47 -0.96
N PHE A 69 3.41 -10.05 -0.25
CA PHE A 69 2.73 -9.39 0.87
C PHE A 69 3.64 -9.25 2.10
N ALA A 70 4.41 -10.29 2.45
CA ALA A 70 5.31 -10.26 3.59
C ALA A 70 6.40 -9.17 3.46
N ASP A 71 6.81 -8.88 2.22
CA ASP A 71 7.79 -7.84 1.90
C ASP A 71 7.21 -6.41 1.87
N LEU A 72 5.89 -6.24 2.02
CA LEU A 72 5.26 -4.93 1.96
C LEU A 72 5.70 -4.02 3.11
N ARG A 73 5.94 -2.77 2.75
CA ARG A 73 6.18 -1.68 3.70
C ARG A 73 4.89 -0.89 3.91
N VAL A 74 4.69 -0.41 5.14
CA VAL A 74 3.65 0.60 5.41
C VAL A 74 3.96 1.88 4.64
N VAL A 75 2.97 2.75 4.47
CA VAL A 75 3.11 4.04 3.78
C VAL A 75 4.40 4.79 4.14
N GLU A 76 5.04 5.39 3.12
CA GLU A 76 6.20 6.25 3.35
C GLU A 76 5.80 7.44 4.23
N GLY A 77 6.64 7.76 5.22
CA GLY A 77 6.39 8.86 6.13
C GLY A 77 7.49 9.01 7.18
N PRO A 78 7.44 10.08 8.00
CA PRO A 78 8.42 10.29 9.05
C PRO A 78 8.44 9.14 10.06
N ALA A 79 9.64 8.71 10.49
CA ALA A 79 9.85 7.49 11.27
C ALA A 79 9.08 7.40 12.61
N ARG A 80 8.63 8.54 13.17
CA ARG A 80 7.97 8.63 14.48
C ARG A 80 6.49 9.03 14.41
N LEU A 81 5.88 8.91 13.23
CA LEU A 81 4.48 9.28 13.05
C LEU A 81 3.67 8.10 12.51
N ARG A 82 2.44 7.95 13.03
CA ARG A 82 1.41 7.05 12.48
C ARG A 82 1.96 5.64 12.25
N TRP A 83 1.84 5.13 11.03
CA TRP A 83 2.25 3.79 10.64
C TRP A 83 3.73 3.47 10.88
N ARG A 84 4.63 4.46 10.75
CA ARG A 84 6.05 4.25 11.05
C ARG A 84 6.34 4.20 12.55
N ALA A 85 5.54 4.90 13.36
CA ALA A 85 5.59 4.75 14.82
C ALA A 85 5.06 3.37 15.25
N LEU A 86 3.97 2.91 14.63
CA LEU A 86 3.40 1.58 14.88
C LEU A 86 4.32 0.46 14.40
N SER A 87 4.97 0.63 13.24
CA SER A 87 5.92 -0.33 12.67
C SER A 87 7.31 0.29 12.53
N PRO A 88 8.17 0.18 13.57
CA PRO A 88 9.53 0.73 13.52
C PRO A 88 10.39 0.14 12.40
N ASP A 89 10.24 -1.17 12.11
CA ASP A 89 10.90 -1.83 10.99
C ASP A 89 10.30 -1.45 9.63
N GLY A 90 9.13 -0.79 9.64
CA GLY A 90 8.44 -0.27 8.47
C GLY A 90 7.67 -1.30 7.66
N THR A 91 7.56 -2.55 8.12
CA THR A 91 6.84 -3.61 7.43
C THR A 91 5.38 -3.66 7.85
N VAL A 92 4.51 -4.15 6.96
CA VAL A 92 3.11 -4.43 7.30
C VAL A 92 3.03 -5.52 8.38
N LEU A 93 3.86 -6.56 8.28
CA LEU A 93 3.89 -7.64 9.28
C LEU A 93 4.42 -7.20 10.64
N GLY A 94 5.36 -6.26 10.67
CA GLY A 94 5.82 -5.60 11.90
C GLY A 94 4.68 -4.83 12.58
N ALA A 95 3.87 -4.11 11.80
CA ALA A 95 2.67 -3.43 12.30
C ALA A 95 1.66 -4.44 12.88
N ALA A 96 1.30 -5.46 12.08
CA ALA A 96 0.35 -6.49 12.48
C ALA A 96 0.83 -7.25 13.73
N GLY A 97 2.10 -7.65 13.77
CA GLY A 97 2.68 -8.34 14.91
C GLY A 97 2.67 -7.49 16.18
N ARG A 98 2.86 -6.16 16.07
CA ARG A 98 2.74 -5.27 17.22
C ARG A 98 1.28 -5.13 17.67
N ILE A 99 0.33 -5.01 16.76
CA ILE A 99 -1.11 -4.99 17.07
C ILE A 99 -1.50 -6.28 17.79
N ALA A 100 -1.11 -7.44 17.27
CA ALA A 100 -1.45 -8.76 17.83
C ALA A 100 -0.99 -8.96 19.28
N ARG A 101 0.06 -8.26 19.72
CA ARG A 101 0.63 -8.36 21.08
C ARG A 101 0.31 -7.18 21.98
N GLY A 102 -0.27 -6.12 21.44
CA GLY A 102 -0.45 -4.85 22.13
C GLY A 102 -1.90 -4.59 22.51
N ASP A 103 -2.10 -3.63 23.41
CA ASP A 103 -3.41 -3.09 23.69
C ASP A 103 -3.82 -2.10 22.58
N PRO A 104 -4.98 -2.27 21.93
CA PRO A 104 -5.40 -1.42 20.81
C PRO A 104 -5.51 0.06 21.16
N ASP A 105 -6.03 0.38 22.34
CA ASP A 105 -6.27 1.76 22.76
C ASP A 105 -4.96 2.46 23.13
N ALA A 106 -4.05 1.76 23.81
CA ALA A 106 -2.71 2.25 24.10
C ALA A 106 -1.91 2.51 22.81
N LEU A 107 -1.96 1.58 21.84
CA LEU A 107 -1.27 1.75 20.56
C LEU A 107 -1.86 2.91 19.75
N ALA A 108 -3.18 3.09 19.77
CA ALA A 108 -3.83 4.22 19.11
C ALA A 108 -3.42 5.55 19.75
N ALA A 109 -3.37 5.63 21.08
CA ALA A 109 -2.91 6.81 21.80
C ALA A 109 -1.42 7.12 21.54
N GLU A 110 -0.57 6.10 21.46
CA GLU A 110 0.88 6.25 21.21
C GLU A 110 1.18 6.69 19.77
N THR A 111 0.52 6.07 18.79
CA THR A 111 0.92 6.17 17.38
C THR A 111 0.00 7.08 16.56
N GLY A 112 -1.21 7.33 17.05
CA GLY A 112 -2.29 7.97 16.29
C GLY A 112 -2.84 7.11 15.15
N VAL A 113 -2.54 5.81 15.08
CA VAL A 113 -3.19 4.89 14.13
C VAL A 113 -4.50 4.39 14.73
N ASP A 114 -5.56 4.32 13.93
CA ASP A 114 -6.82 3.72 14.34
C ASP A 114 -6.70 2.19 14.34
N VAL A 115 -6.21 1.64 15.46
CA VAL A 115 -6.01 0.19 15.60
C VAL A 115 -7.35 -0.55 15.66
N ARG A 116 -8.42 0.07 16.18
CA ARG A 116 -9.74 -0.55 16.22
C ARG A 116 -10.27 -0.80 14.81
N LYS A 117 -10.08 0.15 13.89
CA LYS A 117 -10.41 -0.05 12.48
C LYS A 117 -9.65 -1.21 11.82
N VAL A 118 -8.41 -1.48 12.23
CA VAL A 118 -7.68 -2.68 11.77
C VAL A 118 -8.38 -3.96 12.24
N LEU A 119 -8.81 -4.00 13.50
CA LEU A 119 -9.50 -5.16 14.07
C LEU A 119 -10.90 -5.35 13.45
N GLU A 120 -11.62 -4.25 13.18
CA GLU A 120 -12.88 -4.27 12.44
C GLU A 120 -12.68 -4.88 11.05
N PHE A 121 -11.69 -4.43 10.28
CA PHE A 121 -11.37 -5.01 8.97
C PHE A 121 -10.86 -6.46 9.04
N ARG A 122 -10.27 -6.88 10.16
CA ARG A 122 -9.89 -8.29 10.36
C ARG A 122 -11.13 -9.16 10.57
N ALA A 123 -12.14 -8.65 11.26
CA ALA A 123 -13.40 -9.35 11.50
C ALA A 123 -14.32 -9.34 10.27
N GLU A 124 -14.37 -8.21 9.57
CA GLU A 124 -15.17 -8.01 8.36
C GLU A 124 -14.29 -7.42 7.24
N PRO A 125 -13.59 -8.28 6.47
CA PRO A 125 -12.69 -7.84 5.41
C PRO A 125 -13.44 -7.11 4.29
N PRO A 126 -13.10 -5.84 4.00
CA PRO A 126 -13.69 -5.13 2.88
C PRO A 126 -13.14 -5.67 1.54
N ASP A 127 -14.01 -5.86 0.55
CA ASP A 127 -13.64 -6.19 -0.84
C ASP A 127 -13.17 -4.93 -1.59
N GLU A 128 -12.02 -4.41 -1.19
CA GLU A 128 -11.40 -3.21 -1.74
C GLU A 128 -9.92 -3.44 -2.03
N PRO A 129 -9.39 -2.97 -3.17
CA PRO A 129 -8.00 -3.18 -3.51
C PRO A 129 -7.06 -2.40 -2.57
N LEU A 130 -5.83 -2.90 -2.44
CA LEU A 130 -4.72 -2.10 -1.93
C LEU A 130 -4.17 -1.20 -3.05
N VAL A 131 -3.75 0.01 -2.72
CA VAL A 131 -2.96 0.85 -3.63
C VAL A 131 -1.52 0.82 -3.15
N LEU A 132 -0.63 0.33 -4.00
CA LEU A 132 0.78 0.19 -3.73
C LEU A 132 1.57 1.17 -4.60
N ALA A 133 2.68 1.65 -4.06
CA ALA A 133 3.64 2.47 -4.77
C ALA A 133 5.03 1.83 -4.70
N THR A 134 5.76 1.90 -5.81
CA THR A 134 7.18 1.58 -5.87
C THR A 134 7.85 2.41 -6.96
N ARG A 135 9.17 2.30 -7.07
CA ARG A 135 9.99 2.98 -8.07
C ARG A 135 10.69 1.94 -8.93
N ARG A 136 11.03 2.30 -10.18
CA ARG A 136 11.85 1.42 -11.04
C ARG A 136 13.15 0.98 -10.33
N GLY A 137 13.52 -0.28 -10.51
CA GLY A 137 14.67 -0.91 -9.85
C GLY A 137 14.29 -1.69 -8.58
N CYS A 138 15.29 -1.95 -7.73
CA CYS A 138 15.17 -2.76 -6.51
C CYS A 138 14.73 -1.92 -5.31
N VAL A 139 13.56 -1.27 -5.40
CA VAL A 139 12.99 -0.47 -4.32
C VAL A 139 11.84 -1.24 -3.66
N PRO A 140 11.66 -1.16 -2.33
CA PRO A 140 10.51 -1.78 -1.66
C PRO A 140 9.18 -1.29 -2.24
N ARG A 141 8.13 -2.08 -2.00
CA ARG A 141 6.74 -1.70 -2.30
C ARG A 141 6.11 -1.17 -1.02
N PHE A 142 5.49 -0.01 -1.12
CA PHE A 142 4.84 0.67 -0.01
C PHE A 142 3.33 0.65 -0.22
N VAL A 143 2.56 0.46 0.85
CA VAL A 143 1.10 0.63 0.82
C VAL A 143 0.80 2.13 0.82
N ALA A 144 0.43 2.67 -0.34
CA ALA A 144 0.00 4.06 -0.47
C ALA A 144 -1.38 4.24 0.16
N ASP A 145 -2.35 3.41 -0.24
CA ASP A 145 -3.68 3.35 0.38
C ASP A 145 -4.05 1.94 0.82
N GLY A 146 -4.82 1.88 1.91
CA GLY A 146 -5.28 0.63 2.50
C GLY A 146 -4.37 0.09 3.60
N ASN A 147 -3.60 0.94 4.30
CA ASN A 147 -2.71 0.47 5.38
C ASN A 147 -3.46 -0.26 6.51
N HIS A 148 -4.70 0.17 6.85
CA HIS A 148 -5.54 -0.56 7.80
C HIS A 148 -5.93 -1.94 7.27
N ARG A 149 -6.33 -2.03 5.99
CA ARG A 149 -6.65 -3.31 5.31
C ARG A 149 -5.42 -4.22 5.24
N ALA A 150 -4.26 -3.66 4.89
CA ALA A 150 -2.99 -4.39 4.86
C ALA A 150 -2.60 -4.90 6.25
N ALA A 151 -2.72 -4.10 7.31
CA ALA A 151 -2.45 -4.56 8.67
C ALA A 151 -3.43 -5.67 9.10
N ALA A 152 -4.71 -5.58 8.73
CA ALA A 152 -5.71 -6.61 9.02
C ALA A 152 -5.40 -7.93 8.30
N LEU A 153 -5.02 -7.87 7.02
CA LEU A 153 -4.51 -9.03 6.27
C LEU A 153 -3.22 -9.59 6.88
N GLY A 154 -2.37 -8.73 7.44
CA GLY A 154 -1.19 -9.14 8.20
C GLY A 154 -1.53 -9.91 9.47
N LEU A 155 -2.58 -9.52 10.19
CA LEU A 155 -3.09 -10.27 11.34
C LEU A 155 -3.59 -11.65 10.92
N ALA A 156 -4.42 -11.72 9.88
CA ALA A 156 -4.88 -12.99 9.32
C ALA A 156 -3.69 -13.89 8.93
N LEU A 157 -2.67 -13.33 8.28
CA LEU A 157 -1.49 -14.07 7.86
C LEU A 157 -0.75 -14.69 9.05
N LEU A 158 -0.64 -13.95 10.16
CA LEU A 158 -0.01 -14.44 11.40
C LEU A 158 -0.82 -15.57 12.05
N ASP A 159 -2.15 -15.57 11.88
CA ASP A 159 -3.04 -16.66 12.31
C ASP A 159 -3.01 -17.88 11.34
N GLY A 160 -2.27 -17.76 10.23
CA GLY A 160 -2.17 -18.78 9.19
C GLY A 160 -3.13 -18.60 8.02
N GLU A 161 -4.11 -17.70 8.13
CA GLU A 161 -5.11 -17.37 7.11
C GLU A 161 -4.56 -16.36 6.10
N PHE A 162 -4.61 -16.65 4.81
CA PHE A 162 -4.21 -15.65 3.82
C PHE A 162 -4.92 -15.86 2.49
N GLU A 163 -5.74 -14.87 2.15
CA GLU A 163 -6.32 -14.73 0.82
C GLU A 163 -5.60 -13.60 0.08
N PRO A 164 -5.04 -13.86 -1.12
CA PRO A 164 -4.35 -12.85 -1.91
C PRO A 164 -5.25 -11.63 -2.19
N PRO A 165 -4.92 -10.43 -1.70
CA PRO A 165 -5.71 -9.25 -2.00
C PRO A 165 -5.49 -8.80 -3.44
N ARG A 166 -6.54 -8.24 -4.05
CA ARG A 166 -6.38 -7.42 -5.26
C ARG A 166 -5.60 -6.15 -4.90
N ALA A 167 -4.69 -5.74 -5.77
CA ALA A 167 -3.89 -4.54 -5.58
C ALA A 167 -3.61 -3.83 -6.91
N TYR A 168 -3.58 -2.50 -6.84
CA TYR A 168 -3.01 -1.65 -7.88
C TYR A 168 -1.60 -1.24 -7.50
N LEU A 169 -0.62 -1.57 -8.33
CA LEU A 169 0.78 -1.20 -8.18
C LEU A 169 1.13 -0.07 -9.13
N GLY A 170 1.41 1.11 -8.58
CA GLY A 170 2.01 2.24 -9.27
C GLY A 170 3.53 2.13 -9.27
N VAL A 171 4.13 2.08 -10.46
CA VAL A 171 5.59 2.06 -10.65
C VAL A 171 6.03 3.41 -11.19
N GLY A 172 6.65 4.22 -10.33
CA GLY A 172 7.20 5.52 -10.69
C GLY A 172 8.62 5.48 -11.22
N ALA A 173 9.06 6.62 -11.76
CA ALA A 173 10.45 6.86 -12.08
C ALA A 173 11.33 6.76 -10.83
N ASN A 174 12.57 6.33 -11.00
CA ASN A 174 13.57 6.36 -9.94
C ASN A 174 14.59 7.46 -10.25
N PRO A 175 14.53 8.63 -9.60
CA PRO A 175 15.43 9.74 -9.92
C PRO A 175 16.90 9.44 -9.57
N VAL A 176 17.16 8.43 -8.74
CA VAL A 176 18.50 8.09 -8.24
C VAL A 176 19.22 7.07 -9.14
N VAL A 177 18.50 6.30 -9.96
CA VAL A 177 19.07 5.17 -10.71
C VAL A 177 19.16 5.49 -12.21
N ARG A 178 20.35 5.89 -12.66
CA ARG A 178 20.75 5.84 -14.09
C ARG A 178 20.89 4.37 -14.57
N PRO A 179 20.86 4.08 -15.88
CA PRO A 179 20.48 2.77 -16.46
C PRO A 179 21.37 1.55 -16.12
N LEU A 180 22.48 1.72 -15.41
CA LEU A 180 23.48 0.66 -15.24
C LEU A 180 23.10 -0.37 -14.17
N PHE A 181 22.31 0.02 -13.16
CA PHE A 181 21.95 -0.85 -12.03
C PHE A 181 20.78 -1.81 -12.30
N GLU A 182 19.95 -1.54 -13.32
CA GLU A 182 18.87 -2.46 -13.74
C GLU A 182 19.43 -3.83 -14.14
N ARG A 183 20.65 -3.87 -14.68
CA ARG A 183 21.33 -5.11 -15.11
C ARG A 183 21.88 -5.96 -13.97
N ILE A 184 22.24 -5.35 -12.85
CA ILE A 184 22.90 -6.07 -11.73
C ILE A 184 21.84 -6.78 -10.87
N CYS A 185 20.70 -6.14 -10.65
CA CYS A 185 19.61 -6.72 -9.84
C CYS A 185 18.97 -7.98 -10.46
N GLY A 186 18.81 -8.01 -11.80
CA GLY A 186 18.32 -9.21 -12.48
C GLY A 186 19.25 -10.40 -12.31
N ALA A 187 20.57 -10.17 -12.37
CA ALA A 187 21.57 -11.22 -12.24
C ALA A 187 21.66 -11.81 -10.83
N VAL A 188 21.51 -10.99 -9.78
CA VAL A 188 21.61 -11.45 -8.38
C VAL A 188 20.44 -12.37 -8.02
N ARG A 189 19.20 -12.08 -8.47
CA ARG A 189 18.05 -12.97 -8.20
C ARG A 189 18.14 -14.30 -8.95
N THR A 190 18.76 -14.33 -10.13
CA THR A 190 19.03 -15.56 -10.89
C THR A 190 20.20 -16.36 -10.30
N LEU A 191 21.22 -15.71 -9.73
CA LEU A 191 22.39 -16.38 -9.15
C LEU A 191 22.14 -16.96 -7.75
N PHE A 192 21.18 -16.43 -6.98
CA PHE A 192 20.85 -16.92 -5.63
C PHE A 192 19.54 -17.71 -5.56
N GLY A 193 18.84 -17.92 -6.68
CA GLY A 193 17.57 -18.67 -6.77
C GLY A 193 17.69 -20.15 -7.15
N THR A 194 18.88 -20.77 -7.04
CA THR A 194 19.03 -22.22 -7.32
C THR A 194 19.88 -22.92 -6.27
N LYS A 195 19.23 -23.28 -5.18
CA LYS A 195 19.50 -24.41 -4.27
C LYS A 195 18.19 -24.55 -3.47
N ASP A 196 17.38 -25.57 -3.68
CA ASP A 196 17.74 -26.96 -3.39
C ASP A 196 17.11 -27.98 -4.38
N ARG A 197 17.87 -29.05 -4.62
CA ARG A 197 17.38 -30.37 -4.99
C ARG A 197 17.25 -31.20 -3.72
#